data_AF-X1B9Y2-F1
#
_entry.id   AF-X1B9Y2-F1
#
_cell.length_a   1.000
_cell.length_b   1.000
_cell.length_c   1.000
_cell.angle_alpha   90.00
_cell.angle_beta   90.00
_cell.angle_gamma   90.00
#
_symmetry.space_group_name_H-M   'P 1'
#
loop_
_entity.id
_entity.type
_entity.pdbx_description
1 polymer ?
#
loop_
_entity_poly.entity_id
_entity_poly.type
_entity_poly.pdbx_seq_one_letter_code
_entity_poly.pdbx_strand_id
1 'polypeptide(L)'
;ITRKAFAEAFGTEYATVAEFLEDFKACEFFLDELYLRPIDDIPPEVKEEEKSQAIECLSRRLAQHQPERLLVISAEIEGAVREAAIKVKLGSIIERSYYLGNSYLYEFHAELVGWFSDINNRAFST
;
A
#
# COMPACT_ATOMS: atom_id res chain seq x y z
N ILE A 1 4.38 8.67 8.41
CA ILE A 1 5.32 7.54 8.62
C ILE A 1 5.95 7.10 7.30
N THR A 2 5.15 6.81 6.26
CA THR A 2 5.61 6.41 4.91
C THR A 2 6.69 7.31 4.33
N ARG A 3 6.47 8.64 4.30
CA ARG A 3 7.48 9.61 3.85
C ARG A 3 8.83 9.47 4.58
N LYS A 4 8.80 9.26 5.90
CA LYS A 4 10.00 9.14 6.72
C LYS A 4 10.75 7.84 6.40
N ALA A 5 10.02 6.74 6.28
CA ALA A 5 10.60 5.44 5.95
C ALA A 5 11.20 5.43 4.54
N PHE A 6 10.52 6.05 3.58
CA PHE A 6 11.01 6.21 2.21
C PHE A 6 12.27 7.08 2.17
N ALA A 7 12.24 8.24 2.83
CA ALA A 7 13.39 9.14 2.96
C ALA A 7 14.64 8.42 3.50
N GLU A 8 14.47 7.62 4.55
CA GLU A 8 15.55 6.82 5.15
C GLU A 8 16.09 5.74 4.21
N ALA A 9 15.22 4.99 3.53
CA ALA A 9 15.62 3.93 2.60
C ALA A 9 16.32 4.45 1.34
N PHE A 10 15.97 5.67 0.89
CA PHE A 10 16.54 6.30 -0.31
C PHE A 10 17.64 7.33 0.01
N GLY A 11 17.98 7.53 1.29
CA GLY A 11 19.05 8.45 1.71
C GLY A 11 18.77 9.92 1.35
N THR A 12 17.51 10.33 1.44
CA THR A 12 17.05 11.68 1.04
C THR A 12 16.24 12.34 2.17
N GLU A 13 15.96 13.63 2.04
CA GLU A 13 15.10 14.38 2.95
C GLU A 13 14.11 15.23 2.16
N TYR A 14 12.85 15.27 2.60
CA TYR A 14 11.79 16.01 1.93
C TYR A 14 11.30 17.16 2.79
N ALA A 15 11.37 18.38 2.26
CA ALA A 15 10.84 19.56 2.94
C ALA A 15 9.31 19.54 2.91
N THR A 16 8.73 19.11 1.78
CA THR A 16 7.27 19.09 1.58
C THR A 16 6.73 17.68 1.35
N VAL A 17 5.39 17.54 1.38
CA VAL A 17 4.72 16.29 0.97
C VAL A 17 4.69 16.17 -0.56
N ALA A 18 4.65 17.30 -1.28
CA ALA A 18 4.63 17.31 -2.74
C ALA A 18 5.93 16.74 -3.31
N GLU A 19 7.09 17.20 -2.83
CA GLU A 19 8.40 16.66 -3.22
C GLU A 19 8.48 15.14 -2.98
N PHE A 20 8.03 14.70 -1.81
CA PHE A 20 7.96 13.27 -1.49
C PHE A 20 7.10 12.49 -2.49
N LEU A 21 5.89 12.98 -2.81
CA LEU A 21 4.98 12.26 -3.71
C LEU A 21 5.49 12.24 -5.15
N GLU A 22 6.18 13.30 -5.59
CA GLU A 22 6.83 13.35 -6.90
C GLU A 22 7.93 12.29 -7.01
N ASP A 23 8.84 12.22 -6.03
CA ASP A 23 9.92 11.23 -6.02
C ASP A 23 9.40 9.81 -5.79
N PHE A 24 8.41 9.63 -4.91
CA PHE A 24 7.77 8.34 -4.66
C PHE A 24 7.19 7.75 -5.95
N LYS A 25 6.50 8.60 -6.74
CA LYS A 25 5.95 8.22 -8.04
C LYS A 25 7.05 8.02 -9.09
N ALA A 26 8.10 8.83 -9.08
CA ALA A 26 9.24 8.69 -9.99
C ALA A 26 9.98 7.35 -9.78
N CYS A 27 9.96 6.82 -8.55
CA CYS A 27 10.43 5.48 -8.20
C CYS A 27 9.37 4.38 -8.40
N GLU A 28 8.30 4.66 -9.16
CA GLU A 28 7.20 3.72 -9.48
C GLU A 28 6.43 3.19 -8.27
N PHE A 29 6.43 3.91 -7.14
CA PHE A 29 5.56 3.61 -6.01
C PHE A 29 4.26 4.40 -6.07
N PHE A 30 3.18 3.77 -5.61
CA PHE A 30 1.84 4.36 -5.59
C PHE A 30 1.13 4.03 -4.27
N LEU A 31 0.29 4.96 -3.82
CA LEU A 31 -0.64 4.74 -2.71
C LEU A 31 -2.03 4.51 -3.28
N ASP A 32 -2.74 3.52 -2.76
CA ASP A 32 -4.11 3.21 -3.15
C ASP A 32 -4.94 2.85 -1.91
N GLU A 33 -6.23 3.17 -1.96
CA GLU A 33 -7.19 2.94 -0.88
C GLU A 33 -8.22 1.90 -1.31
N LEU A 34 -8.54 0.95 -0.43
CA LEU A 34 -9.61 0.00 -0.70
C LEU A 34 -10.97 0.72 -0.80
N TYR A 35 -11.25 1.59 0.17
CA TYR A 35 -12.50 2.34 0.24
C TYR A 35 -12.24 3.81 -0.14
N LEU A 36 -12.93 4.30 -1.17
CA LEU A 36 -12.82 5.70 -1.62
C LEU A 36 -13.66 6.68 -0.79
N ARG A 37 -14.41 6.17 0.18
CA ARG A 37 -15.22 6.94 1.11
C ARG A 37 -15.04 6.40 2.52
N PRO A 38 -15.14 7.24 3.57
CA PRO A 38 -15.13 6.78 4.95
C PRO A 38 -16.22 5.73 5.20
N ILE A 39 -15.86 4.66 5.91
CA ILE A 39 -16.76 3.53 6.21
C ILE A 39 -17.02 3.34 7.72
N ASP A 40 -16.47 4.22 8.55
CA ASP A 40 -16.48 4.06 10.01
C ASP A 40 -17.92 3.97 10.56
N ASP A 41 -18.81 4.82 10.05
CA ASP A 41 -20.19 4.97 10.52
C ASP A 41 -21.23 4.16 9.72
N ILE A 42 -20.79 3.28 8.82
CA ILE A 42 -21.71 2.48 7.99
C ILE A 42 -22.21 1.26 8.80
N PRO A 43 -23.52 0.94 8.78
CA PRO A 43 -24.06 -0.26 9.41
C PRO A 43 -23.40 -1.55 8.89
N PRO A 44 -23.20 -2.58 9.74
CA PRO A 44 -22.56 -3.84 9.33
C PRO A 44 -23.18 -4.49 8.09
N GLU A 45 -24.49 -4.38 7.93
CA GLU A 45 -25.22 -4.95 6.79
C GLU A 45 -24.86 -4.29 5.47
N VAL A 46 -24.60 -2.97 5.50
CA VAL A 46 -24.21 -2.19 4.32
C VAL A 46 -22.71 -2.33 4.04
N LYS A 47 -21.90 -2.61 5.08
CA LYS A 47 -20.44 -2.79 4.93
C LYS A 47 -20.07 -3.91 3.97
N GLU A 48 -20.85 -4.98 3.88
CA GLU A 48 -20.50 -6.10 2.98
C GLU A 48 -20.77 -5.79 1.50
N GLU A 49 -21.82 -5.02 1.22
CA GLU A 49 -22.07 -4.52 -0.14
C GLU A 49 -20.98 -3.52 -0.54
N GLU A 50 -20.62 -2.58 0.34
CA GLU A 50 -19.54 -1.63 0.13
C GLU A 50 -18.20 -2.31 -0.12
N LYS A 51 -17.89 -3.33 0.68
CA LYS A 51 -16.67 -4.12 0.52
C LYS A 51 -16.66 -4.83 -0.83
N SER A 52 -17.77 -5.42 -1.25
CA SER A 52 -17.88 -6.07 -2.56
C SER A 52 -17.63 -5.08 -3.71
N GLN A 53 -18.19 -3.87 -3.63
CA GLN A 53 -17.96 -2.79 -4.59
C GLN A 53 -16.51 -2.29 -4.56
N ALA A 54 -15.92 -2.14 -3.37
CA ALA A 54 -14.54 -1.74 -3.17
C ALA A 54 -13.55 -2.74 -3.81
N ILE A 55 -13.77 -4.05 -3.60
CA ILE A 55 -12.98 -5.13 -4.22
C ILE A 55 -13.05 -5.03 -5.75
N GLU A 56 -14.24 -4.79 -6.31
CA GLU A 56 -14.42 -4.65 -7.75
C GLU A 56 -13.75 -3.39 -8.31
N CYS A 57 -13.78 -2.28 -7.59
CA CYS A 57 -13.09 -1.06 -8.00
C CYS A 57 -11.57 -1.23 -7.93
N LEU A 58 -11.06 -1.84 -6.87
CA LEU A 58 -9.63 -2.11 -6.70
C LEU A 58 -9.13 -3.10 -7.77
N SER A 59 -9.88 -4.16 -8.07
CA SER A 59 -9.49 -5.14 -9.09
C SER A 59 -9.26 -4.48 -10.45
N ARG A 60 -10.12 -3.54 -10.86
CA ARG A 60 -9.96 -2.78 -12.11
C ARG A 60 -8.69 -1.93 -12.12
N ARG A 61 -8.37 -1.26 -11.01
CA ARG A 61 -7.12 -0.48 -10.88
C ARG A 61 -5.90 -1.40 -10.93
N LEU A 62 -5.94 -2.54 -10.23
CA LEU A 62 -4.88 -3.54 -10.29
C LEU A 62 -4.70 -4.11 -11.71
N ALA A 63 -5.78 -4.36 -12.43
CA ALA A 63 -5.72 -4.81 -13.83
C ALA A 63 -5.05 -3.76 -14.74
N GLN A 64 -5.32 -2.48 -14.50
CA GLN A 64 -4.78 -1.38 -15.28
C GLN A 64 -3.29 -1.15 -14.98
N HIS A 65 -2.89 -1.20 -13.71
CA HIS A 65 -1.53 -0.86 -13.28
C HIS A 65 -0.57 -2.04 -13.26
N GLN A 66 -1.06 -3.27 -13.13
CA GLN A 66 -0.26 -4.51 -13.07
C GLN A 66 0.97 -4.39 -12.15
N PRO A 67 0.82 -3.97 -10.87
CA PRO A 67 1.99 -3.74 -10.02
C PRO A 67 2.78 -5.03 -9.79
N GLU A 68 4.10 -4.97 -9.67
CA GLU A 68 4.90 -6.18 -9.37
C GLU A 68 4.66 -6.68 -7.94
N ARG A 69 4.41 -5.75 -7.01
CA ARG A 69 4.21 -6.05 -5.59
C ARG A 69 3.11 -5.20 -5.01
N LEU A 70 2.44 -5.74 -4.00
CA LEU A 70 1.41 -5.06 -3.23
C LEU A 70 1.79 -5.12 -1.75
N LEU A 71 1.88 -3.96 -1.12
CA LEU A 71 2.05 -3.86 0.33
C LEU A 71 0.71 -3.50 0.98
N VAL A 72 0.20 -4.36 1.84
CA VAL A 72 -1.04 -4.11 2.59
C VAL A 72 -0.71 -3.61 3.99
N ILE A 73 -1.23 -2.43 4.35
CA ILE A 73 -0.91 -1.70 5.60
C ILE A 73 -1.84 -2.11 6.77
N SER A 74 -2.96 -2.81 6.50
CA SER A 74 -3.89 -3.26 7.54
C SER A 74 -4.37 -4.69 7.30
N ALA A 75 -4.37 -5.50 8.36
CA ALA A 75 -4.89 -6.87 8.32
C ALA A 75 -6.38 -6.93 7.95
N GLU A 76 -7.16 -5.91 8.31
CA GLU A 76 -8.61 -5.88 8.11
C GLU A 76 -8.99 -5.87 6.63
N ILE A 77 -8.17 -5.24 5.79
CA ILE A 77 -8.41 -5.12 4.34
C ILE A 77 -7.70 -6.18 3.52
N GLU A 78 -6.81 -6.98 4.13
CA GLU A 78 -5.95 -7.92 3.40
C GLU A 78 -6.75 -8.93 2.59
N GLY A 79 -7.81 -9.49 3.17
CA GLY A 79 -8.68 -10.44 2.47
C GLY A 79 -9.29 -9.85 1.20
N ALA A 80 -9.76 -8.60 1.28
CA ALA A 80 -10.35 -7.88 0.16
C ALA A 80 -9.31 -7.52 -0.92
N VAL A 81 -8.12 -7.08 -0.52
CA VAL A 81 -7.02 -6.80 -1.47
C VAL A 81 -6.58 -8.07 -2.20
N ARG A 82 -6.45 -9.19 -1.47
CA ARG A 82 -6.12 -10.49 -2.05
C ARG A 82 -7.18 -10.97 -3.04
N GLU A 83 -8.45 -10.82 -2.68
CA GLU A 83 -9.54 -11.16 -3.59
C GLU A 83 -9.49 -10.32 -4.89
N ALA A 84 -9.28 -9.01 -4.77
CA ALA A 84 -9.15 -8.11 -5.91
C ALA A 84 -7.98 -8.52 -6.83
N ALA A 85 -6.83 -8.88 -6.25
CA ALA A 85 -5.66 -9.36 -7.00
C ALA A 85 -5.92 -10.70 -7.70
N ILE A 86 -6.60 -11.65 -7.04
CA ILE A 86 -6.96 -12.96 -7.62
C ILE A 86 -7.90 -12.78 -8.82
N LYS A 87 -8.90 -11.88 -8.71
CA LYS A 87 -9.86 -11.62 -9.80
C LYS A 87 -9.19 -11.28 -11.12
N VAL A 88 -8.04 -10.60 -11.07
CA VAL A 88 -7.32 -10.14 -12.26
C VAL A 88 -6.06 -10.94 -12.55
N LYS A 89 -5.93 -12.10 -11.89
CA LYS A 89 -4.79 -13.02 -12.02
C LYS A 89 -3.45 -12.30 -11.84
N LEU A 90 -3.43 -11.37 -10.91
CA LEU A 90 -2.24 -10.57 -10.65
C LEU A 90 -1.15 -11.48 -10.08
N GLY A 91 -0.02 -11.56 -10.75
CA GLY A 91 1.13 -12.37 -10.32
C GLY A 91 1.91 -11.76 -9.15
N SER A 92 1.46 -10.63 -8.61
CA SER A 92 2.20 -9.86 -7.62
C SER A 92 2.40 -10.61 -6.31
N ILE A 93 3.54 -10.33 -5.68
CA ILE A 93 3.76 -10.73 -4.30
C ILE A 93 2.98 -9.77 -3.41
N ILE A 94 2.02 -10.33 -2.65
CA ILE A 94 1.28 -9.57 -1.62
C ILE A 94 2.08 -9.68 -0.32
N GLU A 95 2.72 -8.59 0.04
CA GLU A 95 3.47 -8.43 1.29
C GLU A 95 2.61 -7.71 2.32
N ARG A 96 2.81 -8.05 3.59
CA ARG A 96 2.00 -7.54 4.71
C ARG A 96 2.85 -6.67 5.60
N SER A 97 2.29 -5.58 6.07
CA SER A 97 2.82 -4.84 7.19
C SER A 97 1.68 -4.51 8.15
N TYR A 98 1.82 -4.92 9.40
CA TYR A 98 0.75 -4.84 10.39
C TYR A 98 0.81 -3.52 11.13
N TYR A 99 -0.04 -2.56 10.73
CA TYR A 99 -0.26 -1.38 11.56
C TYR A 99 -1.28 -1.67 12.67
N LEU A 100 -0.81 -1.97 13.88
CA LEU A 100 -1.66 -2.21 15.07
C LEU A 100 -1.84 -0.96 15.96
N GLY A 101 -1.78 0.23 15.36
CA GLY A 101 -1.93 1.51 16.07
C GLY A 101 -0.62 2.08 16.63
N ASN A 102 -0.75 3.14 17.46
CA ASN A 102 0.39 4.00 17.86
C ASN A 102 1.53 3.25 18.59
N SER A 103 1.24 2.16 19.29
CA SER A 103 2.25 1.38 20.03
C SER A 103 3.25 0.66 19.13
N TYR A 104 2.96 0.54 17.83
CA TYR A 104 3.76 -0.23 16.85
C TYR A 104 4.35 0.66 15.74
N LEU A 105 4.29 1.99 15.91
CA LEU A 105 4.80 2.95 14.92
C LEU A 105 6.28 2.74 14.57
N TYR A 106 7.11 2.35 15.53
CA TYR A 106 8.54 2.15 15.28
C TYR A 106 8.81 0.87 14.47
N GLU A 107 8.13 -0.23 14.80
CA GLU A 107 8.24 -1.50 14.09
C GLU A 107 7.71 -1.39 12.66
N PHE A 108 6.54 -0.77 12.51
CA PHE A 108 5.95 -0.48 11.20
C PHE A 108 6.86 0.42 10.34
N HIS A 109 7.50 1.43 10.94
CA HIS A 109 8.49 2.26 10.23
C HIS A 109 9.68 1.42 9.77
N ALA A 110 10.25 0.58 10.64
CA ALA A 110 11.39 -0.27 10.30
C ALA A 110 11.05 -1.28 9.18
N GLU A 111 9.85 -1.86 9.21
CA GLU A 111 9.35 -2.73 8.13
C GLU A 111 9.27 -1.98 6.80
N LEU A 112 8.69 -0.78 6.80
CA LEU A 112 8.62 0.06 5.60
C LEU A 112 10.01 0.42 5.06
N VAL A 113 10.95 0.79 5.93
CA VAL A 113 12.34 1.05 5.53
C VAL A 113 12.96 -0.18 4.87
N GLY A 114 12.76 -1.37 5.46
CA GLY A 114 13.26 -2.62 4.91
C GLY A 114 12.69 -2.94 3.53
N TRP A 115 11.38 -2.74 3.35
CA TRP A 115 10.70 -2.96 2.08
C TRP A 115 11.19 -2.02 0.98
N PHE A 116 11.26 -0.72 1.28
CA PHE A 116 11.80 0.27 0.35
C PHE A 116 13.26 0.00 0.02
N SER A 117 14.07 -0.41 1.00
CA SER A 117 15.49 -0.72 0.80
C SER A 117 15.71 -1.96 -0.07
N ASP A 118 14.90 -3.02 0.08
CA ASP A 118 14.96 -4.20 -0.82
C ASP A 118 14.73 -3.78 -2.28
N ILE A 119 13.73 -2.94 -2.52
CA ILE A 119 13.39 -2.49 -3.87
C ILE A 119 14.47 -1.54 -4.41
N ASN A 120 14.93 -0.60 -3.60
CA ASN A 120 16.00 0.33 -3.95
C ASN A 120 17.27 -0.44 -4.35
N ASN A 121 17.70 -1.40 -3.53
CA ASN A 121 18.89 -2.20 -3.81
C ASN A 121 18.78 -3.03 -5.09
N ARG A 122 17.58 -3.53 -5.43
CA ARG A 122 17.35 -4.27 -6.69
C ARG A 122 17.44 -3.37 -7.92
N ALA A 123 16.90 -2.15 -7.83
CA ALA A 123 16.95 -1.18 -8.92
C ALA A 123 18.40 -0.78 -9.31
N PHE A 124 19.33 -0.81 -8.35
CA PHE A 124 20.74 -0.43 -8.55
C PHE A 124 21.72 -1.60 -8.66
N SER A 125 21.24 -2.86 -8.67
CA SER A 125 22.08 -4.07 -8.78
C SER A 125 22.19 -4.65 -10.20
N THR A 126 21.62 -3.98 -11.20
CA THR A 126 21.73 -4.29 -12.64
C THR A 126 22.67 -3.34 -13.36
#